data_AF-A0A7I8IN55-F1
#
_entry.id   AF-A0A7I8IN55-F1
#
_cell.length_a   1.000
_cell.length_b   1.000
_cell.length_c   1.000
_cell.angle_alpha   90.00
_cell.angle_beta   90.00
_cell.angle_gamma   90.00
#
_symmetry.space_group_name_H-M   'P 1'
#
loop_
_entity.id
_entity.type
_entity.pdbx_description
1 polymer ?
#
loop_
_entity_poly.entity_id
_entity_poly.type
_entity_poly.pdbx_seq_one_letter_code
_entity_poly.pdbx_strand_id
1 'polypeptide(L)'
;MGTMFPENGGYVVWVSSALGPFWGFQQGWMKWLSGVIDNALYPVLFLDYLKSSIPAVAAGGAARSISVLALTAALTYLNYRGLTIVGGVAVFLGVFSILPFAVMGLLSIPRLEPSRWLAAPPDLRSGVDWNLYLNTLFWNLNYWDSISTLAGRCRNPSGPSPGELWTDGYFSEVAKIIGGAWLAWWVQAAAALSNMGMFVAEMSSDSFQLLGMAERGMLPEFFARRSPYGAPLVGILFSASGVALLSWLSFQEIIAAENFLYCFGMIMEFVAFVKLRVEQPAASRPYKVPLGTTGCVLMLLPPTVLICVVLALSSLKVMVVSLAAVFLRLPSPPFPGTRERRALRATFSSSSTVPPLDGALPRGVGGRMDR
;
A
#
# COMPACT_ATOMS: atom_id res chain seq x y z
N MET A 1 -13.32 11.18 -0.21
CA MET A 1 -12.68 12.39 0.35
C MET A 1 -11.73 13.05 -0.65
N GLY A 2 -11.02 12.28 -1.49
CA GLY A 2 -10.15 12.83 -2.54
C GLY A 2 -10.80 13.82 -3.52
N THR A 3 -12.10 13.70 -3.81
CA THR A 3 -12.81 14.69 -4.64
C THR A 3 -13.11 16.01 -3.93
N MET A 4 -13.11 16.02 -2.59
CA MET A 4 -13.35 17.22 -1.77
C MET A 4 -12.06 18.03 -1.55
N PHE A 5 -10.90 17.36 -1.59
CA PHE A 5 -9.58 17.98 -1.43
C PHE A 5 -8.71 17.61 -2.64
N PRO A 6 -8.71 18.44 -3.70
CA PRO A 6 -7.92 18.19 -4.91
C PRO A 6 -6.40 18.46 -4.73
N GLU A 7 -5.96 18.73 -3.50
CA GLU A 7 -4.56 18.96 -3.16
C GLU A 7 -3.81 17.64 -2.96
N ASN A 8 -2.51 17.65 -3.30
CA ASN A 8 -1.55 16.55 -3.08
C ASN A 8 -1.21 16.37 -1.59
N GLY A 9 -2.18 15.97 -0.78
CA GLY A 9 -1.98 15.72 0.66
C GLY A 9 -2.83 14.60 1.25
N GLY A 10 -3.68 13.95 0.43
CA GLY A 10 -4.34 12.68 0.75
C GLY A 10 -5.00 12.62 2.13
N TYR A 11 -4.86 11.47 2.79
CA TYR A 11 -5.41 11.20 4.12
C TYR A 11 -4.90 12.15 5.20
N VAL A 12 -3.67 12.66 5.12
CA VAL A 12 -3.13 13.63 6.09
C VAL A 12 -3.98 14.90 6.10
N VAL A 13 -4.35 15.40 4.92
CA VAL A 13 -5.18 16.60 4.77
C VAL A 13 -6.62 16.32 5.20
N TRP A 14 -7.17 15.17 4.85
CA TRP A 14 -8.54 14.81 5.21
C TRP A 14 -8.69 14.72 6.74
N VAL A 15 -7.78 14.01 7.40
CA VAL A 15 -7.80 13.86 8.86
C VAL A 15 -7.42 15.17 9.56
N SER A 16 -6.45 15.94 9.05
CA SER A 16 -6.13 17.28 9.58
C SER A 16 -7.35 18.20 9.55
N SER A 17 -8.11 18.16 8.46
CA SER A 17 -9.29 19.03 8.26
C SER A 17 -10.45 18.63 9.16
N ALA A 18 -10.60 17.34 9.46
CA ALA A 18 -11.68 16.82 10.29
C ALA A 18 -11.34 16.84 11.79
N LEU A 19 -10.17 16.32 12.18
CA LEU A 19 -9.78 16.05 13.56
C LEU A 19 -8.71 17.02 14.10
N GLY A 20 -8.08 17.80 13.23
CA GLY A 20 -7.07 18.80 13.59
C GLY A 20 -5.63 18.36 13.30
N PRO A 21 -4.66 19.30 13.39
CA PRO A 21 -3.27 19.07 12.95
C PRO A 21 -2.56 17.91 13.63
N PHE A 22 -2.81 17.70 14.92
CA PHE A 22 -2.24 16.58 15.67
C PHE A 22 -2.64 15.23 15.08
N TRP A 23 -3.94 15.01 14.87
CA TRP A 23 -4.46 13.76 14.32
C TRP A 23 -4.11 13.58 12.85
N GLY A 24 -3.99 14.68 12.10
CA GLY A 24 -3.45 14.67 10.75
C GLY A 24 -2.01 14.20 10.67
N PHE A 25 -1.14 14.75 11.52
CA PHE A 25 0.24 14.27 11.65
C PHE A 25 0.28 12.80 12.09
N GLN A 26 -0.54 12.41 13.08
CA GLN A 26 -0.61 11.03 13.55
C GLN A 26 -0.99 10.06 12.43
N GLN A 27 -1.96 10.44 11.59
CA GLN A 27 -2.33 9.66 10.41
C GLN A 27 -1.18 9.53 9.42
N GLY A 28 -0.49 10.63 9.12
CA GLY A 28 0.67 10.61 8.23
C GLY A 28 1.79 9.74 8.79
N TRP A 29 2.11 9.86 10.08
CA TRP A 29 3.12 9.07 10.74
C TRP A 29 2.83 7.56 10.69
N MET A 30 1.58 7.19 11.00
CA MET A 30 1.15 5.79 11.00
C MET A 30 1.12 5.18 9.60
N LYS A 31 0.62 5.93 8.61
CA LYS A 31 0.59 5.45 7.21
C LYS A 31 1.99 5.28 6.65
N TRP A 32 2.89 6.23 6.92
CA TRP A 32 4.30 6.09 6.54
C TRP A 32 4.94 4.87 7.21
N LEU A 33 4.74 4.71 8.53
CA LEU A 33 5.30 3.56 9.25
C LEU A 33 4.74 2.22 8.72
N SER A 34 3.44 2.18 8.41
CA SER A 34 2.78 1.04 7.77
C SER A 34 3.43 0.72 6.41
N GLY A 35 3.64 1.73 5.55
CA GLY A 35 4.30 1.56 4.25
C GLY A 35 5.75 1.08 4.36
N VAL A 36 6.49 1.54 5.37
CA VAL A 36 7.86 1.05 5.64
C VAL A 36 7.87 -0.41 6.08
N ILE A 37 6.92 -0.82 6.92
CA ILE A 37 6.78 -2.23 7.34
C ILE A 37 6.37 -3.09 6.15
N ASP A 38 5.44 -2.63 5.32
CA ASP A 38 5.01 -3.30 4.10
C ASP A 38 6.16 -3.45 3.10
N ASN A 39 6.94 -2.40 2.90
CA ASN A 39 8.14 -2.40 2.06
C ASN A 39 9.19 -3.44 2.50
N ALA A 40 9.19 -3.84 3.78
CA ALA A 40 10.10 -4.88 4.27
C ALA A 40 9.69 -6.29 3.81
N LEU A 41 8.43 -6.49 3.40
CA LEU A 41 7.92 -7.78 2.91
C LEU A 41 8.43 -8.10 1.51
N TYR A 42 8.48 -7.12 0.61
CA TYR A 42 8.73 -7.38 -0.81
C TYR A 42 10.10 -7.98 -1.14
N PRO A 43 11.23 -7.53 -0.57
CA PRO A 43 12.54 -8.17 -0.79
C PRO A 43 12.57 -9.61 -0.28
N VAL A 44 11.86 -9.87 0.83
CA VAL A 44 11.76 -11.19 1.44
C VAL A 44 10.96 -12.13 0.52
N LEU A 45 9.80 -11.67 0.04
CA LEU A 45 8.97 -12.41 -0.91
C LEU A 45 9.73 -12.69 -2.22
N PHE A 46 10.43 -11.70 -2.76
CA PHE A 46 11.26 -11.87 -3.95
C PHE A 46 12.27 -13.02 -3.80
N LEU A 47 13.01 -13.05 -2.69
CA LEU A 47 13.99 -14.10 -2.42
C LEU A 47 13.32 -15.46 -2.20
N ASP A 48 12.15 -15.50 -1.57
CA ASP A 48 11.39 -16.74 -1.39
C ASP A 48 10.92 -17.30 -2.75
N TYR A 49 10.53 -16.46 -3.71
CA TYR A 49 10.24 -16.89 -5.09
C TYR A 49 11.49 -17.40 -5.81
N LEU A 50 12.68 -16.85 -5.58
CA LEU A 50 13.92 -17.32 -6.20
C LEU A 50 14.51 -18.59 -5.56
N LYS A 51 13.98 -19.02 -4.41
CA LYS A 51 14.53 -20.13 -3.62
C LYS A 51 14.62 -21.45 -4.40
N SER A 52 13.63 -21.74 -5.25
CA SER A 52 13.62 -22.97 -6.06
C SER A 52 14.65 -22.93 -7.20
N SER A 53 15.07 -21.74 -7.64
CA SER A 53 15.97 -21.55 -8.79
C SER A 53 17.40 -21.29 -8.37
N ILE A 54 17.62 -20.59 -7.25
CA ILE A 54 18.94 -20.29 -6.70
C ILE A 54 18.91 -20.49 -5.17
N PRO A 55 19.10 -21.73 -4.69
CA PRO A 55 19.01 -22.05 -3.25
C PRO A 55 19.99 -21.27 -2.37
N ALA A 56 21.13 -20.84 -2.93
CA ALA A 56 22.17 -20.10 -2.21
C ALA A 56 21.73 -18.70 -1.72
N VAL A 57 20.83 -18.03 -2.46
CA VAL A 57 20.35 -16.66 -2.12
C VAL A 57 19.24 -16.69 -1.07
N ALA A 58 18.58 -17.84 -0.92
CA ALA A 58 17.52 -18.08 0.05
C ALA A 58 17.97 -18.99 1.21
N ALA A 59 19.28 -19.26 1.32
CA ALA A 59 19.86 -20.02 2.42
C ALA A 59 19.58 -19.29 3.75
N GLY A 60 19.06 -20.02 4.75
CA GLY A 60 18.64 -19.44 6.02
C GLY A 60 19.78 -18.77 6.79
N GLY A 61 19.43 -17.89 7.73
CA GLY A 61 20.40 -17.17 8.57
C GLY A 61 20.99 -15.94 7.88
N ALA A 62 22.29 -15.72 8.04
CA ALA A 62 22.97 -14.49 7.59
C ALA A 62 22.93 -14.28 6.07
N ALA A 63 22.94 -15.35 5.27
CA ALA A 63 22.90 -15.26 3.80
C ALA A 63 21.58 -14.64 3.30
N ARG A 64 20.44 -15.02 3.89
CA ARG A 64 19.14 -14.39 3.63
C ARG A 64 19.15 -12.92 3.99
N SER A 65 19.63 -12.56 5.18
CA SER A 65 19.68 -11.16 5.62
C SER A 65 20.57 -10.29 4.72
N ILE A 66 21.75 -10.79 4.33
CA ILE A 66 22.64 -10.10 3.39
C ILE A 66 21.97 -9.92 2.03
N SER A 67 21.27 -10.95 1.54
CA SER A 67 20.57 -10.89 0.26
C SER A 67 19.41 -9.89 0.28
N VAL A 68 18.65 -9.85 1.38
CA VAL A 68 17.58 -8.85 1.60
C VAL A 68 18.18 -7.45 1.59
N LEU A 69 19.24 -7.22 2.37
CA LEU A 69 19.88 -5.89 2.47
C LEU A 69 20.49 -5.45 1.13
N ALA A 70 21.15 -6.36 0.40
CA ALA A 70 21.72 -6.07 -0.91
C ALA A 70 20.63 -5.73 -1.95
N LEU A 71 19.52 -6.48 -1.95
CA LEU A 71 18.39 -6.22 -2.82
C LEU A 71 17.71 -4.89 -2.48
N THR A 72 17.45 -4.64 -1.19
CA THR A 72 16.92 -3.36 -0.69
C THR A 72 17.81 -2.21 -1.14
N ALA A 73 19.13 -2.31 -0.98
CA ALA A 73 20.05 -1.26 -1.41
C ALA A 73 20.00 -1.01 -2.94
N ALA A 74 19.93 -2.07 -3.75
CA ALA A 74 19.80 -1.95 -5.20
C ALA A 74 18.48 -1.28 -5.62
N LEU A 75 17.37 -1.68 -5.02
CA LEU A 75 16.05 -1.10 -5.31
C LEU A 75 15.93 0.34 -4.79
N THR A 76 16.53 0.64 -3.65
CA THR A 76 16.65 2.00 -3.11
C THR A 76 17.45 2.91 -4.05
N TYR A 77 18.55 2.41 -4.63
CA TYR A 77 19.31 3.15 -5.63
C TYR A 77 18.49 3.42 -6.90
N LEU A 78 17.67 2.46 -7.32
CA LEU A 78 16.77 2.63 -8.46
C LEU A 78 15.74 3.75 -8.19
N ASN A 79 15.13 3.77 -7.01
CA ASN A 79 14.24 4.84 -6.56
C ASN A 79 14.91 6.22 -6.55
N TYR A 80 16.19 6.28 -6.18
CA TYR A 80 16.96 7.52 -6.22
C TYR A 80 17.21 8.03 -7.65
N ARG A 81 17.43 7.14 -8.63
CA ARG A 81 17.90 7.49 -9.97
C ARG A 81 16.82 7.91 -10.96
N GLY A 82 15.56 7.53 -10.80
CA GLY A 82 14.57 7.88 -11.80
C GLY A 82 13.14 7.52 -11.46
N LEU A 83 12.32 8.55 -11.28
CA LEU A 83 10.87 8.48 -11.14
C LEU A 83 10.14 8.69 -12.49
N THR A 84 10.83 9.25 -13.48
CA THR A 84 10.26 9.57 -14.80
C THR A 84 10.01 8.34 -15.69
N ILE A 85 10.69 7.22 -15.41
CA ILE A 85 10.52 5.94 -16.14
C ILE A 85 9.53 5.00 -15.41
N VAL A 86 9.16 5.32 -14.16
CA VAL A 86 8.42 4.42 -13.26
C VAL A 86 7.01 4.12 -13.74
N GLY A 87 6.30 5.11 -14.31
CA GLY A 87 4.93 4.89 -14.79
C GLY A 87 4.84 3.88 -15.95
N GLY A 88 5.70 4.03 -16.97
CA GLY A 88 5.71 3.12 -18.12
C GLY A 88 6.20 1.71 -17.75
N VAL A 89 7.21 1.61 -16.90
CA VAL A 89 7.71 0.33 -16.40
C VAL A 89 6.67 -0.35 -15.51
N ALA A 90 5.95 0.39 -14.66
CA ALA A 90 4.89 -0.17 -13.82
C ALA A 90 3.75 -0.78 -14.64
N VAL A 91 3.30 -0.10 -15.71
CA VAL A 91 2.28 -0.66 -16.61
C VAL A 91 2.77 -1.93 -17.30
N PHE A 92 4.01 -1.93 -17.81
CA PHE A 92 4.60 -3.12 -18.41
C PHE A 92 4.69 -4.28 -17.41
N LEU A 93 5.21 -4.04 -16.20
CA LEU A 93 5.31 -5.04 -15.15
C LEU A 93 3.94 -5.56 -14.72
N GLY A 94 2.93 -4.70 -14.64
CA GLY A 94 1.55 -5.09 -14.35
C GLY A 94 1.00 -6.04 -15.40
N VAL A 95 1.10 -5.67 -16.69
CA VAL A 95 0.65 -6.54 -17.80
C VAL A 95 1.43 -7.85 -17.82
N PHE A 96 2.76 -7.80 -17.71
CA PHE A 96 3.62 -8.98 -17.67
C PHE A 96 3.28 -9.91 -16.52
N SER A 97 2.88 -9.36 -15.37
CA SER A 97 2.56 -10.14 -14.16
C SER A 97 1.18 -10.78 -14.22
N ILE A 98 0.20 -10.14 -14.87
CA ILE A 98 -1.19 -10.64 -14.99
C ILE A 98 -1.31 -11.71 -16.09
N LEU A 99 -0.61 -11.53 -17.21
CA LEU A 99 -0.69 -12.42 -18.37
C LEU A 99 -0.50 -13.92 -18.07
N PRO A 100 0.50 -14.37 -17.29
CA PRO A 100 0.67 -15.80 -17.04
C PRO A 100 -0.51 -16.40 -16.28
N PHE A 101 -1.20 -15.63 -15.41
CA PHE A 101 -2.41 -16.10 -14.73
C PHE A 101 -3.60 -16.19 -15.69
N ALA A 102 -3.73 -15.24 -16.62
CA ALA A 102 -4.75 -15.32 -17.68
C ALA A 102 -4.54 -16.56 -18.56
N VAL A 103 -3.29 -16.81 -18.99
CA VAL A 103 -2.92 -18.00 -19.76
C VAL A 103 -3.16 -19.28 -18.96
N MET A 104 -2.75 -19.31 -17.69
CA MET A 104 -2.99 -20.44 -16.80
C MET A 104 -4.49 -20.72 -16.63
N GLY A 105 -5.30 -19.67 -16.50
CA GLY A 105 -6.76 -19.74 -16.45
C GLY A 105 -7.34 -20.38 -17.72
N LEU A 106 -6.96 -19.88 -18.89
CA LEU A 106 -7.42 -20.44 -20.18
C LEU A 106 -7.01 -21.90 -20.37
N LEU A 107 -5.77 -22.27 -20.03
CA LEU A 107 -5.28 -23.65 -20.13
C LEU A 107 -5.94 -24.58 -19.11
N SER A 108 -6.46 -24.05 -18.01
CA SER A 108 -7.16 -24.83 -16.98
C SER A 108 -8.61 -25.16 -17.34
N ILE A 109 -9.25 -24.42 -18.26
CA ILE A 109 -10.67 -24.60 -18.63
C ILE A 109 -11.02 -26.06 -18.98
N PRO A 110 -10.25 -26.78 -19.82
CA PRO A 110 -10.60 -28.16 -20.18
C PRO A 110 -10.48 -29.16 -19.03
N ARG A 111 -9.82 -28.78 -17.93
CA ARG A 111 -9.56 -29.64 -16.76
C ARG A 111 -10.44 -29.28 -15.55
N LEU A 112 -11.43 -28.40 -15.73
CA LEU A 112 -12.33 -28.00 -14.66
C LEU A 112 -13.31 -29.14 -14.33
N GLU A 113 -13.33 -29.55 -13.07
CA GLU A 113 -14.29 -30.52 -12.53
C GLU A 113 -15.27 -29.81 -11.58
N PRO A 114 -16.50 -29.44 -12.04
CA PRO A 114 -17.47 -28.70 -11.21
C PRO A 114 -17.89 -29.44 -9.93
N SER A 115 -17.77 -30.76 -9.91
CA SER A 115 -18.06 -31.60 -8.74
C SER A 115 -17.18 -31.28 -7.53
N ARG A 116 -16.00 -30.68 -7.73
CA ARG A 116 -15.07 -30.32 -6.65
C ARG A 116 -15.28 -28.92 -6.08
N TRP A 117 -16.12 -28.08 -6.68
CA TRP A 117 -16.30 -26.69 -6.25
C TRP A 117 -16.92 -26.56 -4.85
N LEU A 118 -17.75 -27.53 -4.47
CA LEU A 118 -18.39 -27.59 -3.15
C LEU A 118 -17.72 -28.61 -2.22
N ALA A 119 -16.59 -29.19 -2.62
CA ALA A 119 -15.86 -30.12 -1.78
C ALA A 119 -15.14 -29.35 -0.66
N ALA A 120 -15.64 -29.47 0.56
CA ALA A 120 -14.93 -28.99 1.74
C ALA A 120 -13.79 -29.95 2.07
N PRO A 121 -12.56 -29.47 2.33
CA PRO A 121 -11.50 -30.29 2.89
C PRO A 121 -11.98 -30.93 4.20
N PRO A 122 -11.69 -32.23 4.44
CA PRO A 122 -12.05 -32.92 5.67
C PRO A 122 -11.58 -32.19 6.94
N ASP A 123 -10.46 -31.45 6.85
CA ASP A 123 -9.74 -30.85 7.98
C ASP A 123 -9.94 -29.32 8.11
N LEU A 124 -11.00 -28.76 7.49
CA LEU A 124 -11.22 -27.30 7.42
C LEU A 124 -11.18 -26.59 8.79
N ARG A 125 -11.53 -27.29 9.88
CA ARG A 125 -11.53 -26.73 11.24
C ARG A 125 -10.24 -26.98 12.03
N SER A 126 -9.44 -28.00 11.68
CA SER A 126 -8.28 -28.46 12.45
C SER A 126 -6.93 -28.16 11.82
N GLY A 127 -6.87 -27.96 10.50
CA GLY A 127 -5.61 -27.72 9.76
C GLY A 127 -5.32 -26.27 9.39
N VAL A 128 -6.27 -25.35 9.58
CA VAL A 128 -6.16 -23.96 9.10
C VAL A 128 -5.70 -23.03 10.22
N ASP A 129 -4.56 -22.36 10.03
CA ASP A 129 -4.16 -21.21 10.85
C ASP A 129 -5.02 -20.01 10.47
N TRP A 130 -6.16 -19.86 11.16
CA TRP A 130 -7.09 -18.75 10.97
C TRP A 130 -6.48 -17.38 11.23
N ASN A 131 -5.46 -17.29 12.09
CA ASN A 131 -4.79 -16.03 12.36
C ASN A 131 -3.99 -15.59 11.13
N LEU A 132 -3.17 -16.49 10.59
CA LEU A 132 -2.38 -16.20 9.39
C LEU A 132 -3.28 -15.98 8.17
N TYR A 133 -4.33 -16.78 8.01
CA TYR A 133 -5.28 -16.65 6.91
C TYR A 133 -5.95 -15.27 6.91
N LEU A 134 -6.53 -14.86 8.05
CA LEU A 134 -7.22 -13.57 8.15
C LEU A 134 -6.26 -12.39 8.01
N ASN A 135 -5.06 -12.47 8.59
CA ASN A 135 -4.05 -11.42 8.44
C ASN A 135 -3.56 -11.28 7.00
N THR A 136 -3.33 -12.41 6.31
CA THR A 136 -2.91 -12.41 4.91
C THR A 136 -4.04 -11.91 4.01
N LEU A 137 -5.27 -12.36 4.24
CA LEU A 137 -6.44 -11.89 3.50
C LEU A 137 -6.64 -10.38 3.68
N PHE A 138 -6.52 -9.89 4.92
CA PHE A 138 -6.67 -8.47 5.22
C PHE A 138 -5.56 -7.64 4.56
N TRP A 139 -4.30 -8.07 4.63
CA TRP A 139 -3.18 -7.44 3.91
C TRP A 139 -3.43 -7.34 2.40
N ASN A 140 -3.88 -8.44 1.77
CA ASN A 140 -4.25 -8.44 0.35
C ASN A 140 -5.43 -7.51 0.01
N LEU A 141 -6.29 -7.18 0.98
CA LEU A 141 -7.43 -6.28 0.81
C LEU A 141 -7.15 -4.84 1.25
N ASN A 142 -6.07 -4.59 2.01
CA ASN A 142 -5.66 -3.27 2.49
C ASN A 142 -5.17 -2.36 1.35
N TYR A 143 -4.84 -2.92 0.20
CA TYR A 143 -4.46 -2.22 -1.02
C TYR A 143 -5.46 -2.51 -2.14
N TRP A 144 -6.71 -1.99 -2.05
CA TRP A 144 -7.80 -2.20 -3.03
C TRP A 144 -7.54 -1.58 -4.43
N ASP A 145 -6.33 -1.74 -4.93
CA ASP A 145 -5.86 -1.44 -6.27
C ASP A 145 -5.34 -2.73 -6.96
N SER A 146 -5.23 -3.88 -6.27
CA SER A 146 -4.78 -5.13 -6.90
C SER A 146 -5.48 -6.35 -6.30
N ILE A 147 -6.45 -6.89 -7.06
CA ILE A 147 -7.35 -7.96 -6.64
C ILE A 147 -6.71 -9.35 -6.82
N SER A 148 -6.84 -10.15 -5.74
CA SER A 148 -6.85 -11.62 -5.64
C SER A 148 -5.52 -12.38 -5.63
N THR A 149 -5.20 -13.02 -4.49
CA THR A 149 -5.11 -14.49 -4.34
C THR A 149 -4.99 -14.89 -2.86
N LEU A 150 -5.61 -16.03 -2.49
CA LEU A 150 -5.59 -16.64 -1.16
C LEU A 150 -4.72 -17.89 -1.17
N ALA A 151 -3.86 -18.08 -0.16
CA ALA A 151 -3.51 -19.39 0.40
C ALA A 151 -2.88 -19.21 1.79
N GLY A 152 -3.50 -19.80 2.82
CA GLY A 152 -2.94 -19.86 4.17
C GLY A 152 -1.75 -20.82 4.22
N ARG A 153 -0.67 -20.46 4.93
CA ARG A 153 0.44 -21.40 5.18
C ARG A 153 0.06 -22.40 6.27
N CYS A 154 0.41 -23.66 6.07
CA CYS A 154 0.46 -24.69 7.11
C CYS A 154 1.91 -25.17 7.29
N ARG A 155 2.35 -25.38 8.54
CA ARG A 155 3.58 -26.10 8.96
C ARG A 155 3.13 -26.93 10.18
N ASN A 156 3.48 -28.18 10.48
CA ASN A 156 4.44 -29.24 10.09
C ASN A 156 3.97 -30.53 10.87
N PRO A 157 4.68 -31.69 10.92
CA PRO A 157 5.21 -32.63 9.92
C PRO A 157 4.47 -34.00 9.93
N SER A 158 4.42 -34.73 8.79
CA SER A 158 4.50 -36.23 8.62
C SER A 158 3.61 -36.78 7.49
N GLY A 159 4.02 -36.65 6.22
CA GLY A 159 3.64 -37.55 5.11
C GLY A 159 2.73 -36.95 4.02
N PRO A 160 2.96 -37.29 2.73
CA PRO A 160 2.41 -36.55 1.59
C PRO A 160 0.90 -36.76 1.43
N SER A 161 0.15 -35.69 1.67
CA SER A 161 -1.26 -35.55 1.27
C SER A 161 -1.43 -34.29 0.41
N PRO A 162 -2.46 -34.20 -0.48
CA PRO A 162 -2.59 -33.13 -1.48
C PRO A 162 -2.73 -31.70 -0.92
N GLY A 163 -2.85 -31.53 0.41
CA GLY A 163 -2.84 -30.25 1.10
C GLY A 163 -1.45 -29.72 1.49
N GLU A 164 -0.40 -30.55 1.47
CA GLU A 164 0.97 -30.18 1.90
C GLU A 164 1.74 -29.32 0.89
N LEU A 165 1.17 -29.05 -0.28
CA LEU A 165 1.89 -28.43 -1.40
C LEU A 165 1.85 -26.88 -1.39
N TRP A 166 0.96 -26.26 -0.62
CA TRP A 166 0.76 -24.80 -0.63
C TRP A 166 1.82 -24.06 0.19
N THR A 167 2.97 -23.81 -0.43
CA THR A 167 4.05 -22.97 0.10
C THR A 167 4.28 -21.74 -0.79
N ASP A 168 5.03 -20.74 -0.32
CA ASP A 168 5.40 -19.59 -1.15
C ASP A 168 6.02 -20.05 -2.47
N GLY A 169 5.54 -19.48 -3.58
CA GLY A 169 5.93 -19.92 -4.92
C GLY A 169 5.08 -21.07 -5.48
N TYR A 170 4.11 -21.62 -4.76
CA TYR A 170 3.33 -22.79 -5.23
C TYR A 170 2.58 -22.57 -6.56
N PHE A 171 2.19 -21.33 -6.88
CA PHE A 171 1.61 -21.03 -8.18
C PHE A 171 2.53 -21.41 -9.36
N SER A 172 3.86 -21.39 -9.19
CA SER A 172 4.77 -21.90 -10.22
C SER A 172 4.67 -23.41 -10.40
N GLU A 173 4.44 -24.18 -9.33
CA GLU A 173 4.21 -25.62 -9.42
C GLU A 173 2.85 -25.94 -10.05
N VAL A 174 1.80 -25.19 -9.70
CA VAL A 174 0.48 -25.30 -10.36
C VAL A 174 0.60 -24.99 -11.86
N ALA A 175 1.32 -23.92 -12.21
CA ALA A 175 1.61 -23.56 -13.59
C ALA A 175 2.38 -24.67 -14.33
N LYS A 176 3.32 -25.34 -13.66
CA LYS A 176 4.04 -26.50 -14.19
C LYS A 176 3.11 -27.67 -14.50
N ILE A 177 2.14 -27.95 -13.62
CA ILE A 177 1.13 -29.00 -13.82
C ILE A 177 0.19 -28.67 -14.97
N ILE A 178 -0.20 -27.40 -15.10
CA ILE A 178 -1.16 -26.95 -16.12
C ILE A 178 -0.51 -26.84 -17.50
N GLY A 179 0.57 -26.07 -17.61
CA GLY A 179 1.18 -25.67 -18.88
C GLY A 179 2.61 -26.17 -19.11
N GLY A 180 3.26 -26.75 -18.10
CA GLY A 180 4.66 -27.21 -18.19
C GLY A 180 5.68 -26.19 -17.71
N ALA A 181 6.97 -26.54 -17.83
CA ALA A 181 8.08 -25.79 -17.22
C ALA A 181 8.16 -24.32 -17.67
N TRP A 182 7.81 -24.00 -18.92
CA TRP A 182 7.87 -22.63 -19.43
C TRP A 182 6.88 -21.70 -18.70
N LEU A 183 5.67 -22.20 -18.38
CA LEU A 183 4.66 -21.42 -17.67
C LEU A 183 5.05 -21.25 -16.19
N ALA A 184 5.68 -22.25 -15.60
CA ALA A 184 6.24 -22.18 -14.25
C ALA A 184 7.31 -21.08 -14.13
N TRP A 185 8.27 -21.06 -15.06
CA TRP A 185 9.31 -20.02 -15.12
C TRP A 185 8.72 -18.63 -15.34
N TRP A 186 7.69 -18.51 -16.18
CA TRP A 186 7.02 -17.24 -16.40
C TRP A 186 6.28 -16.76 -15.15
N VAL A 187 5.48 -17.61 -14.50
CA VAL A 187 4.78 -17.26 -13.25
C VAL A 187 5.77 -16.86 -12.16
N GLN A 188 6.88 -17.58 -12.03
CA GLN A 188 7.91 -17.27 -11.05
C GLN A 188 8.59 -15.92 -11.33
N ALA A 189 8.98 -15.66 -12.58
CA ALA A 189 9.58 -14.38 -12.98
C ALA A 189 8.59 -13.21 -12.82
N ALA A 190 7.33 -13.41 -13.19
CA ALA A 190 6.25 -12.46 -13.01
C ALA A 190 6.04 -12.10 -11.54
N ALA A 191 5.91 -13.09 -10.66
CA ALA A 191 5.74 -12.85 -9.22
C ALA A 191 6.95 -12.13 -8.61
N ALA A 192 8.16 -12.54 -8.98
CA ALA A 192 9.39 -11.91 -8.51
C ALA A 192 9.48 -10.44 -8.98
N LEU A 193 9.22 -10.16 -10.25
CA LEU A 193 9.23 -8.79 -10.79
C LEU A 193 8.10 -7.93 -10.22
N SER A 194 6.92 -8.50 -9.96
CA SER A 194 5.81 -7.80 -9.31
C SER A 194 6.20 -7.31 -7.91
N ASN A 195 6.83 -8.17 -7.10
CA ASN A 195 7.34 -7.78 -5.77
C ASN A 195 8.37 -6.63 -5.85
N MET A 196 9.26 -6.64 -6.85
CA MET A 196 10.18 -5.51 -7.05
C MET A 196 9.43 -4.23 -7.45
N GLY A 197 8.43 -4.35 -8.33
CA GLY A 197 7.60 -3.23 -8.77
C GLY A 197 6.84 -2.59 -7.60
N MET A 198 6.24 -3.41 -6.74
CA MET A 198 5.57 -2.97 -5.51
C MET A 198 6.53 -2.24 -4.59
N PHE A 199 7.71 -2.80 -4.32
CA PHE A 199 8.72 -2.12 -3.50
C PHE A 199 9.10 -0.74 -4.03
N VAL A 200 9.30 -0.60 -5.34
CA VAL A 200 9.66 0.69 -5.95
C VAL A 200 8.50 1.69 -5.86
N ALA A 201 7.28 1.24 -6.15
CA ALA A 201 6.10 2.09 -6.09
C ALA A 201 5.80 2.57 -4.66
N GLU A 202 5.79 1.66 -3.70
CA GLU A 202 5.53 1.94 -2.28
C GLU A 202 6.64 2.78 -1.67
N MET A 203 7.92 2.45 -1.90
CA MET A 203 9.04 3.26 -1.41
C MET A 203 8.99 4.70 -1.97
N SER A 204 8.60 4.86 -3.24
CA SER A 204 8.37 6.17 -3.81
C SER A 204 7.23 6.90 -3.10
N SER A 205 6.07 6.25 -2.92
CA SER A 205 4.90 6.79 -2.22
C SER A 205 5.25 7.29 -0.81
N ASP A 206 5.89 6.43 0.00
CA ASP A 206 6.32 6.74 1.37
C ASP A 206 7.25 7.96 1.43
N SER A 207 8.19 8.02 0.50
CA SER A 207 9.19 9.09 0.48
C SER A 207 8.57 10.44 0.06
N PHE A 208 7.62 10.42 -0.88
CA PHE A 208 6.85 11.60 -1.28
C PHE A 208 5.86 12.04 -0.21
N GLN A 209 5.31 11.11 0.57
CA GLN A 209 4.48 11.43 1.72
C GLN A 209 5.26 12.21 2.78
N LEU A 210 6.47 11.74 3.15
CA LEU A 210 7.35 12.45 4.08
C LEU A 210 7.72 13.85 3.57
N LEU A 211 8.04 13.94 2.27
CA LEU A 211 8.29 15.22 1.60
C LEU A 211 7.07 16.15 1.71
N GLY A 212 5.86 15.67 1.41
CA GLY A 212 4.63 16.45 1.52
C GLY A 212 4.29 16.88 2.95
N MET A 213 4.60 16.05 3.95
CA MET A 213 4.49 16.41 5.36
C MET A 213 5.51 17.48 5.77
N ALA A 214 6.75 17.40 5.25
CA ALA A 214 7.80 18.37 5.51
C ALA A 214 7.53 19.73 4.85
N GLU A 215 7.08 19.74 3.59
CA GLU A 215 6.66 20.95 2.87
C GLU A 215 5.50 21.68 3.57
N ARG A 216 4.67 20.96 4.34
CA ARG A 216 3.58 21.51 5.16
C ARG A 216 4.02 21.88 6.59
N GLY A 217 5.32 21.85 6.89
CA GLY A 217 5.86 22.19 8.21
C GLY A 217 5.52 21.20 9.32
N MET A 218 5.11 19.97 8.97
CA MET A 218 4.80 18.92 9.96
C MET A 218 6.05 18.12 10.37
N LEU A 219 7.07 18.10 9.51
CA LEU A 219 8.36 17.44 9.72
C LEU A 219 9.50 18.44 9.56
N PRO A 220 10.71 18.14 10.08
CA PRO A 220 11.89 18.97 9.86
C PRO A 220 12.19 19.22 8.37
N GLU A 221 12.66 20.42 8.06
CA GLU A 221 12.90 20.90 6.68
C GLU A 221 13.88 20.04 5.87
N PHE A 222 14.76 19.29 6.53
CA PHE A 222 15.68 18.40 5.81
C PHE A 222 14.95 17.27 5.05
N PHE A 223 13.73 16.87 5.46
CA PHE A 223 12.88 15.94 4.68
C PHE A 223 12.29 16.59 3.42
N ALA A 224 12.24 17.92 3.34
CA ALA A 224 11.77 18.64 2.17
C ALA A 224 12.82 18.74 1.05
N ARG A 225 14.08 18.34 1.33
CA ARG A 225 15.18 18.42 0.36
C ARG A 225 15.04 17.34 -0.71
N ARG A 226 15.03 17.80 -1.97
CA ARG A 226 15.03 16.94 -3.16
C ARG A 226 16.44 16.74 -3.69
N SER A 227 16.70 15.57 -4.26
CA SER A 227 17.93 15.27 -4.99
C SER A 227 17.97 15.96 -6.37
N PRO A 228 19.12 15.97 -7.07
CA PRO A 228 19.21 16.48 -8.44
C PRO A 228 18.25 15.82 -9.43
N TYR A 229 17.82 14.59 -9.15
CA TYR A 229 16.85 13.84 -9.96
C TYR A 229 15.39 14.09 -9.54
N GLY A 230 15.14 15.00 -8.60
CA GLY A 230 13.81 15.33 -8.08
C GLY A 230 13.28 14.37 -7.00
N ALA A 231 14.01 13.28 -6.70
CA ALA A 231 13.61 12.30 -5.70
C ALA A 231 13.93 12.76 -4.25
N PRO A 232 13.04 12.53 -3.26
CA PRO A 232 13.27 12.87 -1.85
C PRO A 232 14.25 11.89 -1.17
N LEU A 233 15.56 12.16 -1.30
CA LEU A 233 16.63 11.26 -0.83
C LEU A 233 16.53 10.92 0.67
N VAL A 234 16.24 11.91 1.52
CA VAL A 234 16.14 11.68 2.97
C VAL A 234 14.98 10.74 3.27
N GLY A 235 13.81 10.94 2.63
CA GLY A 235 12.66 10.05 2.78
C GLY A 235 12.99 8.62 2.37
N ILE A 236 13.63 8.47 1.20
CA ILE A 236 14.06 7.16 0.68
C ILE A 236 14.99 6.44 1.66
N LEU A 237 16.04 7.12 2.15
CA LEU A 237 16.99 6.54 3.09
C LEU A 237 16.34 6.22 4.44
N PHE A 238 15.42 7.07 4.90
CA PHE A 238 14.72 6.83 6.16
C PHE A 238 13.78 5.62 6.06
N SER A 239 13.01 5.49 4.98
CA SER A 239 12.20 4.31 4.72
C SER A 239 13.05 3.04 4.54
N ALA A 240 14.16 3.12 3.79
CA ALA A 240 15.07 1.98 3.61
C ALA A 240 15.73 1.53 4.93
N SER A 241 16.01 2.46 5.85
CA SER A 241 16.53 2.12 7.18
C SER A 241 15.52 1.31 8.00
N GLY A 242 14.22 1.62 7.89
CA GLY A 242 13.17 0.85 8.53
C GLY A 242 13.08 -0.58 7.97
N VAL A 243 13.20 -0.74 6.66
CA VAL A 243 13.28 -2.07 6.03
C VAL A 243 14.46 -2.88 6.57
N ALA A 244 15.63 -2.27 6.70
CA ALA A 244 16.81 -2.93 7.26
C ALA A 244 16.60 -3.34 8.73
N LEU A 245 15.96 -2.49 9.53
CA LEU A 245 15.61 -2.80 10.93
C LEU A 245 14.55 -3.91 11.02
N LEU A 246 13.65 -4.03 10.06
CA LEU A 246 12.61 -5.06 10.12
C LEU A 246 13.05 -6.40 9.51
N SER A 247 14.23 -6.44 8.87
CA SER A 247 14.76 -7.60 8.16
C SER A 247 14.98 -8.85 9.03
N TRP A 248 15.03 -8.71 10.37
CA TRP A 248 15.16 -9.83 11.31
C TRP A 248 13.81 -10.40 11.80
N LEU A 249 12.69 -9.72 11.52
CA LEU A 249 11.36 -10.19 11.89
C LEU A 249 10.87 -11.25 10.92
N SER A 250 10.01 -12.15 11.39
CA SER A 250 9.34 -13.11 10.51
C SER A 250 8.24 -12.43 9.69
N PHE A 251 7.95 -13.00 8.51
CA PHE A 251 6.87 -12.53 7.62
C PHE A 251 5.54 -12.31 8.34
N GLN A 252 5.15 -13.24 9.22
CA GLN A 252 3.90 -13.15 10.00
C GLN A 252 3.92 -12.00 11.01
N GLU A 253 5.06 -11.73 11.64
CA GLU A 253 5.22 -10.60 12.56
C GLU A 253 5.16 -9.25 11.83
N ILE A 254 5.74 -9.18 10.63
CA ILE A 254 5.74 -7.97 9.79
C ILE A 254 4.30 -7.66 9.34
N ILE A 255 3.58 -8.62 8.77
CA ILE A 255 2.16 -8.45 8.35
C ILE A 255 1.28 -8.08 9.55
N ALA A 256 1.44 -8.76 10.69
CA ALA A 256 0.61 -8.46 11.85
C ALA A 256 0.84 -7.02 12.35
N ALA A 257 2.07 -6.52 12.32
CA ALA A 257 2.39 -5.14 12.72
C ALA A 257 1.86 -4.11 11.72
N GLU A 258 1.98 -4.38 10.41
CA GLU A 258 1.45 -3.53 9.35
C GLU A 258 -0.08 -3.46 9.40
N ASN A 259 -0.76 -4.60 9.48
CA ASN A 259 -2.21 -4.67 9.65
C ASN A 259 -2.68 -3.84 10.86
N PHE A 260 -1.96 -3.89 11.98
CA PHE A 260 -2.33 -3.13 13.19
C PHE A 260 -2.28 -1.62 12.95
N LEU A 261 -1.20 -1.11 12.37
CA LEU A 261 -1.04 0.32 12.07
C LEU A 261 -2.04 0.78 11.02
N TYR A 262 -2.26 -0.05 10.00
CA TYR A 262 -3.21 0.23 8.93
C TYR A 262 -4.65 0.31 9.47
N CYS A 263 -5.05 -0.66 10.31
CA CYS A 263 -6.35 -0.68 10.99
C CYS A 263 -6.64 0.63 11.73
N PHE A 264 -5.67 1.13 12.49
CA PHE A 264 -5.82 2.39 13.21
C PHE A 264 -6.00 3.57 12.25
N GLY A 265 -5.19 3.62 11.18
CA GLY A 265 -5.29 4.66 10.18
C GLY A 265 -6.63 4.67 9.45
N MET A 266 -7.19 3.49 9.17
CA MET A 266 -8.50 3.35 8.54
C MET A 266 -9.64 3.85 9.41
N ILE A 267 -9.59 3.56 10.72
CA ILE A 267 -10.59 4.08 11.67
C ILE A 267 -10.57 5.61 11.67
N MET A 268 -9.39 6.24 11.66
CA MET A 268 -9.30 7.71 11.59
C MET A 268 -9.89 8.28 10.29
N GLU A 269 -9.69 7.62 9.16
CA GLU A 269 -10.30 8.03 7.89
C GLU A 269 -11.82 7.87 7.89
N PHE A 270 -12.34 6.79 8.46
CA PHE A 270 -13.78 6.58 8.61
C PHE A 270 -14.42 7.66 9.49
N VAL A 271 -13.78 7.96 10.62
CA VAL A 271 -14.22 9.04 11.51
C VAL A 271 -14.14 10.39 10.80
N ALA A 272 -13.04 10.68 10.10
CA ALA A 272 -12.88 11.92 9.34
C ALA A 272 -13.95 12.07 8.25
N PHE A 273 -14.27 10.99 7.53
CA PHE A 273 -15.30 10.98 6.51
C PHE A 273 -16.68 11.33 7.08
N VAL A 274 -17.09 10.65 8.14
CA VAL A 274 -18.39 10.89 8.79
C VAL A 274 -18.44 12.30 9.36
N LYS A 275 -17.39 12.73 10.06
CA LYS A 275 -17.31 14.07 10.67
C LYS A 275 -17.38 15.18 9.63
N LEU A 276 -16.61 15.09 8.55
CA LEU A 276 -16.65 16.06 7.45
C LEU A 276 -18.02 16.10 6.79
N ARG A 277 -18.73 14.98 6.72
CA ARG A 277 -20.09 14.91 6.17
C ARG A 277 -21.12 15.63 7.05
N VAL A 278 -20.96 15.57 8.37
CA VAL A 278 -21.85 16.22 9.35
C VAL A 278 -21.53 17.71 9.53
N GLU A 279 -20.25 18.06 9.70
CA GLU A 279 -19.83 19.44 9.99
C GLU A 279 -19.79 20.34 8.75
N GLN A 280 -19.50 19.77 7.58
CA GLN A 280 -19.39 20.50 6.32
C GLN A 280 -20.30 19.91 5.22
N PRO A 281 -21.64 19.94 5.41
CA PRO A 281 -22.59 19.36 4.47
C PRO A 281 -22.67 20.14 3.15
N ALA A 282 -22.43 21.45 3.19
CA ALA A 282 -22.49 22.36 2.04
C ALA A 282 -21.19 22.45 1.23
N ALA A 283 -20.12 21.77 1.65
CA ALA A 283 -18.87 21.77 0.90
C ALA A 283 -19.06 21.21 -0.52
N SER A 284 -18.40 21.81 -1.51
CA SER A 284 -18.40 21.30 -2.88
C SER A 284 -17.78 19.89 -2.90
N ARG A 285 -18.52 18.93 -3.44
CA ARG A 285 -18.09 17.54 -3.59
C ARG A 285 -18.49 17.09 -5.00
N PRO A 286 -17.57 17.10 -5.96
CA PRO A 286 -17.81 16.64 -7.33
C PRO A 286 -18.38 15.21 -7.39
N TYR A 287 -18.01 14.37 -6.41
CA TYR A 287 -18.59 13.06 -6.20
C TYR A 287 -19.13 12.92 -4.77
N LYS A 288 -20.35 12.39 -4.64
CA LYS A 288 -21.01 12.11 -3.35
C LYS A 288 -21.48 10.67 -3.31
N VAL A 289 -21.23 9.97 -2.21
CA VAL A 289 -21.80 8.65 -1.96
C VAL A 289 -23.32 8.79 -1.86
N PRO A 290 -24.13 8.05 -2.64
CA PRO A 290 -25.57 8.25 -2.78
C PRO A 290 -26.40 7.87 -1.53
N LEU A 291 -25.75 7.43 -0.46
CA LEU A 291 -26.36 7.10 0.82
C LEU A 291 -26.44 8.34 1.72
N GLY A 292 -27.49 8.49 2.53
CA GLY A 292 -27.52 9.47 3.63
C GLY A 292 -26.44 9.24 4.68
N THR A 293 -26.29 10.12 5.67
CA THR A 293 -25.27 9.96 6.72
C THR A 293 -25.41 8.64 7.47
N THR A 294 -26.63 8.23 7.84
CA THR A 294 -26.91 6.93 8.48
C THR A 294 -26.52 5.76 7.58
N GLY A 295 -26.85 5.82 6.29
CA GLY A 295 -26.48 4.77 5.33
C GLY A 295 -24.97 4.65 5.15
N CYS A 296 -24.24 5.77 5.22
CA CYS A 296 -22.79 5.76 5.20
C CYS A 296 -22.17 5.16 6.47
N VAL A 297 -22.72 5.45 7.64
CA VAL A 297 -22.26 4.83 8.90
C VAL A 297 -22.50 3.32 8.86
N LEU A 298 -23.66 2.88 8.39
CA LEU A 298 -23.96 1.45 8.22
C LEU A 298 -23.04 0.77 7.20
N MET A 299 -22.71 1.45 6.10
CA MET A 299 -21.75 0.95 5.10
C MET A 299 -20.34 0.73 5.69
N LEU A 300 -19.94 1.57 6.64
CA LEU A 300 -18.64 1.46 7.31
C LEU A 300 -18.62 0.44 8.46
N LEU A 301 -19.77 -0.09 8.86
CA LEU A 301 -19.86 -1.00 10.00
C LEU A 301 -19.20 -2.36 9.73
N PRO A 302 -19.47 -3.07 8.61
CA PRO A 302 -18.77 -4.32 8.30
C PRO A 302 -17.24 -4.21 8.25
N PRO A 303 -16.62 -3.23 7.55
CA PRO A 303 -15.16 -3.10 7.56
C PRO A 303 -14.61 -2.70 8.94
N THR A 304 -15.34 -1.90 9.72
CA THR A 304 -14.94 -1.57 11.09
C THR A 304 -14.95 -2.81 12.01
N VAL A 305 -15.96 -3.68 11.88
CA VAL A 305 -16.01 -4.95 12.63
C VAL A 305 -14.84 -5.85 12.24
N LEU A 306 -14.54 -5.98 10.94
CA LEU A 306 -13.39 -6.76 10.47
C LEU A 306 -12.07 -6.23 11.06
N ILE A 307 -11.87 -4.90 11.04
CA ILE A 307 -10.72 -4.24 11.67
C ILE A 307 -10.63 -4.60 13.15
N CYS A 308 -11.72 -4.50 13.91
CA CYS A 308 -11.75 -4.86 15.33
C CYS A 308 -11.38 -6.33 15.57
N VAL A 309 -11.83 -7.24 14.69
CA VAL A 309 -11.48 -8.67 14.77
C VAL A 309 -9.99 -8.88 14.51
N VAL A 310 -9.43 -8.29 13.47
CA VAL A 310 -7.99 -8.39 13.15
C VAL A 310 -7.13 -7.85 14.29
N LEU A 311 -7.53 -6.70 14.87
CA LEU A 311 -6.86 -6.13 16.04
C LEU A 311 -6.95 -7.05 17.27
N ALA A 312 -8.11 -7.66 17.53
CA ALA A 312 -8.30 -8.58 18.65
C ALA A 312 -7.51 -9.90 18.50
N LEU A 313 -7.26 -10.34 17.27
CA LEU A 313 -6.47 -11.53 16.97
C LEU A 313 -4.95 -11.26 16.96
N SER A 314 -4.52 -10.01 17.07
CA SER A 314 -3.10 -9.65 17.04
C SER A 314 -2.38 -10.08 18.33
N SER A 315 -1.15 -10.57 18.20
CA SER A 315 -0.36 -10.99 19.37
C SER A 315 0.00 -9.79 20.27
N LEU A 316 0.15 -10.04 21.57
CA LEU A 316 0.54 -9.01 22.55
C LEU A 316 1.86 -8.33 22.16
N LYS A 317 2.84 -9.10 21.66
CA LYS A 317 4.14 -8.59 21.19
C LYS A 317 3.94 -7.57 20.07
N VAL A 318 3.14 -7.92 19.06
CA VAL A 318 2.86 -7.05 17.91
C VAL A 318 2.11 -5.79 18.34
N MET A 319 1.11 -5.92 19.22
CA MET A 319 0.37 -4.78 19.75
C MET A 319 1.28 -3.81 20.51
N VAL A 320 2.18 -4.31 21.36
CA VAL A 320 3.14 -3.48 22.11
C VAL A 320 4.11 -2.77 21.17
N VAL A 321 4.70 -3.48 20.20
CA VAL A 321 5.63 -2.89 19.22
C VAL A 321 4.92 -1.82 18.39
N SER A 322 3.71 -2.11 17.91
CA SER A 322 2.95 -1.18 17.08
C SER A 322 2.52 0.06 17.87
N LEU A 323 2.02 -0.10 19.10
CA LEU A 323 1.69 1.02 19.99
C LEU A 323 2.94 1.84 20.33
N ALA A 324 4.08 1.20 20.63
CA ALA A 324 5.32 1.91 20.87
C ALA A 324 5.72 2.76 19.66
N ALA A 325 5.61 2.21 18.45
CA ALA A 325 5.95 2.92 17.22
C ALA A 325 4.97 4.07 16.89
N VAL A 326 3.71 3.95 17.31
CA VAL A 326 2.70 5.02 17.28
C VAL A 326 3.09 6.20 18.16
N PHE A 327 3.68 5.95 19.33
CA PHE A 327 4.08 6.98 20.29
C PHE A 327 5.51 7.50 20.07
N LEU A 328 6.38 6.71 19.43
CA LEU A 328 7.72 7.11 18.96
C LEU A 328 7.61 8.06 17.77
N ARG A 329 7.06 9.26 18.00
CA ARG A 329 6.97 10.30 16.97
C ARG A 329 8.31 11.01 16.79
N LEU A 330 8.61 11.41 15.55
CA LEU A 330 9.64 12.43 15.32
C LEU A 330 9.26 13.73 16.06
N PRO A 331 10.23 14.49 16.57
CA PRO A 331 9.98 15.81 17.14
C PRO A 331 9.37 16.71 16.05
N SER A 332 8.06 16.92 16.13
CA SER A 332 7.35 17.84 15.24
C SER A 332 7.68 19.27 15.67
N PRO A 333 8.05 20.18 14.75
CA PRO A 333 8.10 21.60 15.07
C PRO A 333 6.72 22.06 15.58
N PRO A 334 6.65 23.10 16.44
CA PRO A 334 5.37 23.63 16.91
C PRO A 334 4.51 23.97 15.69
N PHE A 335 3.33 23.33 15.58
CA PHE A 335 2.41 23.56 14.47
C PHE A 335 2.15 25.07 14.34
N PRO A 336 2.24 25.65 13.14
CA PRO A 336 1.94 27.06 12.94
C PRO A 336 0.56 27.36 13.53
N GLY A 337 0.49 28.38 14.40
CA GLY A 337 -0.70 28.72 15.15
C GLY A 337 -1.91 28.99 14.26
N THR A 338 -3.08 29.02 14.90
CA THR A 338 -4.45 29.31 14.43
C THR A 338 -4.66 30.36 13.32
N ARG A 339 -3.65 31.15 12.93
CA ARG A 339 -3.69 32.11 11.82
C ARG A 339 -3.80 31.44 10.44
N GLU A 340 -3.13 30.32 10.20
CA GLU A 340 -3.24 29.60 8.91
C GLU A 340 -4.61 28.94 8.70
N ARG A 341 -5.37 28.67 9.76
CA ARG A 341 -6.75 28.17 9.64
C ARG A 341 -7.68 29.16 8.92
N ARG A 342 -7.43 30.47 9.04
CA ARG A 342 -8.15 31.51 8.28
C ARG A 342 -7.63 31.62 6.86
N ALA A 343 -6.31 31.48 6.65
CA ALA A 343 -5.72 31.48 5.32
C ALA A 343 -6.24 30.29 4.49
N LEU A 344 -6.17 29.06 5.02
CA LEU A 344 -6.73 27.86 4.39
C LEU A 344 -8.25 28.01 4.13
N ARG A 345 -9.05 28.47 5.12
CA ARG A 345 -10.48 28.76 4.91
C ARG A 345 -10.75 29.81 3.82
N ALA A 346 -9.91 30.84 3.71
CA ALA A 346 -10.03 31.88 2.69
C ALA A 346 -9.61 31.37 1.31
N THR A 347 -8.56 30.55 1.23
CA THR A 347 -8.11 29.91 -0.02
C THR A 347 -9.16 28.92 -0.54
N PHE A 348 -9.79 28.14 0.34
CA PHE A 348 -10.90 27.22 0.00
C PHE A 348 -12.15 27.93 -0.57
N SER A 349 -12.31 29.23 -0.35
CA SER A 349 -13.40 30.03 -0.93
C SER A 349 -13.06 30.62 -2.30
N SER A 350 -11.78 30.64 -2.69
CA SER A 350 -11.30 31.42 -3.85
C SER A 350 -10.89 30.59 -5.06
N SER A 351 -10.71 29.27 -4.93
CA SER A 351 -10.21 28.43 -6.03
C SER A 351 -11.31 27.71 -6.85
N SER A 352 -12.54 28.24 -6.87
CA SER A 352 -13.64 27.68 -7.66
C SER A 352 -13.76 28.21 -9.10
N THR A 353 -12.86 29.07 -9.55
CA THR A 353 -12.87 29.52 -10.96
C THR A 353 -12.05 28.57 -11.83
N VAL A 354 -12.69 27.48 -12.24
CA VAL A 354 -12.39 26.79 -13.50
C VAL A 354 -12.52 27.84 -14.62
N PRO A 355 -11.54 28.00 -15.53
CA PRO A 355 -11.71 28.92 -16.67
C PRO A 355 -12.87 28.39 -17.54
N PRO A 356 -13.78 29.25 -18.02
CA PRO A 356 -14.83 28.79 -18.92
C PRO A 356 -14.19 28.25 -20.20
N LEU A 357 -14.52 27.00 -20.52
CA LEU A 357 -14.28 26.39 -21.83
C LEU A 357 -15.27 27.01 -22.82
N ASP A 358 -15.01 28.23 -23.26
CA ASP A 358 -15.66 28.78 -24.46
C ASP A 358 -14.58 29.14 -25.48
N GLY A 359 -14.58 28.39 -26.58
CA GLY A 359 -13.71 28.61 -27.72
C GLY A 359 -13.97 29.98 -28.34
N ALA A 360 -12.98 30.86 -28.30
CA ALA A 360 -12.89 32.01 -29.17
C ALA A 360 -11.42 32.22 -29.57
N LEU A 361 -11.13 31.90 -30.83
CA LEU A 361 -9.92 32.31 -31.54
C LEU A 361 -9.68 33.82 -31.34
N PRO A 362 -8.43 34.29 -31.17
CA PRO A 362 -8.16 35.71 -31.07
C PRO A 362 -8.54 36.41 -32.38
N ARG A 363 -9.59 37.24 -32.33
CA ARG A 363 -9.90 38.19 -33.41
C ARG A 363 -8.76 39.18 -33.52
N GLY A 364 -8.15 39.22 -34.71
CA GLY A 364 -7.10 40.16 -35.06
C GLY A 364 -7.50 41.61 -34.77
N VAL A 365 -6.55 42.33 -34.21
CA VAL A 365 -6.58 43.78 -33.98
C VAL A 365 -6.72 44.47 -35.33
N GLY A 366 -7.87 45.10 -35.55
CA GLY A 366 -8.07 46.07 -36.64
C GLY A 366 -7.25 47.33 -36.34
N GLY A 367 -6.13 47.47 -37.03
CA GLY A 367 -5.36 48.71 -37.08
C GLY A 367 -6.12 49.77 -37.89
N ARG A 368 -6.44 50.88 -37.23
CA ARG A 368 -6.99 52.09 -37.83
C ARG A 368 -5.87 52.82 -38.57
N MET A 369 -6.19 53.24 -39.80
CA MET A 369 -5.49 54.24 -40.60
C MET A 369 -5.15 55.49 -39.78
N ASP A 370 -3.90 55.94 -39.86
CA ASP A 370 -3.52 57.34 -39.81
C ASP A 370 -2.32 57.58 -40.75
N ARG A 371 -2.63 58.23 -41.88
CA ARG A 371 -1.81 58.98 -42.85
C ARG A 371 -0.68 58.30 -43.62
#